data_AF-A0A1E4BAV6-F1
#
_entry.id   AF-A0A1E4BAV6-F1
#
_cell.length_a   1.000
_cell.length_b   1.000
_cell.length_c   1.000
_cell.angle_alpha   90.00
_cell.angle_beta   90.00
_cell.angle_gamma   90.00
#
_symmetry.space_group_name_H-M   'P 1'
#
loop_
_entity.id
_entity.type
_entity.pdbx_description
1 polymer ?
#
loop_
_entity_poly.entity_id
_entity_poly.type
_entity_poly.pdbx_seq_one_letter_code
_entity_poly.pdbx_strand_id
1 'polypeptide(L)'
;MAVPAQAQLGGLMKKAKEKVAKEVGDKSGANAALDGEEVKFDAETVELTPERIDGVIRGLQESRAKLAGRPALVARRDAAAEKLSEHLNKHGAEIDRAQEQRSKINSCRDDAFRKLQDANTEAMATKMMSSPALQQKMQAISQRLAVAQQKGDAGEIQKLQGELLALVAPTAADSASVSKSCGAVPGETAAEREAKSLENQRNQLDQELRSMEEGANAEASKSSGLSPRAFAMARERMEMYLSRAKSNSRQRGLTSAEITALSARRSDIAQAM
;
A
#
# COMPACT_ATOMS: atom_id res chain seq x y z
N MET A 1 63.15 11.95 57.43
CA MET A 1 61.85 11.73 56.76
C MET A 1 61.85 10.33 56.17
N ALA A 2 60.66 9.71 56.15
CA ALA A 2 60.35 8.29 56.00
C ALA A 2 61.15 7.43 54.98
N VAL A 3 61.70 6.34 55.52
CA VAL A 3 61.59 4.90 55.18
C VAL A 3 61.15 4.47 53.75
N PRO A 4 61.78 3.40 53.18
CA PRO A 4 61.68 2.96 51.78
C PRO A 4 60.71 1.77 51.59
N ALA A 5 60.52 1.28 50.36
CA ALA A 5 60.32 -0.16 50.06
C ALA A 5 60.14 -0.47 48.55
N GLN A 6 61.15 -1.12 47.97
CA GLN A 6 60.94 -2.15 46.95
C GLN A 6 60.53 -3.46 47.66
N ALA A 7 59.45 -4.12 47.22
CA ALA A 7 59.31 -5.57 47.31
C ALA A 7 58.13 -6.13 46.49
N GLN A 8 58.48 -7.04 45.57
CA GLN A 8 57.79 -8.32 45.31
C GLN A 8 56.40 -8.30 44.63
N LEU A 9 56.41 -8.11 43.31
CA LEU A 9 55.44 -8.74 42.40
C LEU A 9 55.73 -10.26 42.34
N GLY A 10 55.22 -11.02 43.30
CA GLY A 10 55.50 -12.46 43.40
C GLY A 10 54.46 -13.31 44.15
N GLY A 11 53.23 -12.81 44.38
CA GLY A 11 52.25 -13.54 45.21
C GLY A 11 50.77 -13.42 44.84
N LEU A 12 50.37 -12.62 43.84
CA LEU A 12 48.95 -12.31 43.60
C LEU A 12 48.25 -13.15 42.51
N MET A 13 48.98 -14.02 41.79
CA MET A 13 48.37 -14.89 40.76
C MET A 13 47.83 -16.24 41.26
N LYS A 14 48.03 -16.60 42.55
CA LYS A 14 47.54 -17.88 43.09
C LYS A 14 46.19 -17.82 43.81
N LYS A 15 45.71 -16.64 44.22
CA LYS A 15 44.37 -16.51 44.86
C LYS A 15 43.23 -16.12 43.92
N ALA A 16 43.53 -15.75 42.67
CA ALA A 16 42.50 -15.45 41.66
C ALA A 16 42.00 -16.72 40.93
N LYS A 17 42.77 -17.82 40.91
CA LYS A 17 42.35 -19.08 40.27
C LYS A 17 41.55 -20.02 41.19
N GLU A 18 41.64 -19.89 42.52
CA GLU A 18 40.86 -20.73 43.46
C GLU A 18 39.47 -20.17 43.80
N LYS A 19 39.18 -18.89 43.49
CA LYS A 19 37.80 -18.35 43.56
C LYS A 19 36.99 -18.57 42.28
N VAL A 20 37.61 -18.98 41.18
CA VAL A 20 36.96 -19.21 39.88
C VAL A 20 36.50 -20.67 39.71
N ALA A 21 36.88 -21.58 40.61
CA ALA A 21 36.44 -22.98 40.58
C ALA A 21 35.22 -23.29 41.48
N LYS A 22 34.57 -22.28 42.08
CA LYS A 22 33.36 -22.46 42.92
C LYS A 22 32.15 -21.60 42.52
N GLU A 23 32.17 -21.03 41.31
CA GLU A 23 30.99 -20.46 40.66
C GLU A 23 30.83 -21.01 39.23
N VAL A 24 30.96 -22.32 39.09
CA VAL A 24 30.28 -23.05 38.01
C VAL A 24 29.15 -23.81 38.69
N GLY A 25 28.02 -23.13 38.81
CA GLY A 25 26.84 -23.62 39.50
C GLY A 25 25.70 -22.62 39.28
N ASP A 26 25.00 -22.81 38.17
CA ASP A 26 23.61 -22.39 37.98
C ASP A 26 23.30 -20.88 38.09
N LYS A 27 23.52 -20.15 36.99
CA LYS A 27 22.85 -18.85 36.74
C LYS A 27 22.20 -18.82 35.36
N SER A 28 21.64 -19.95 34.92
CA SER A 28 20.51 -19.91 33.98
C SER A 28 19.23 -19.86 34.81
N GLY A 29 18.64 -18.67 34.92
CA GLY A 29 17.28 -18.50 35.46
C GLY A 29 17.20 -18.40 36.98
N ALA A 30 17.44 -17.21 37.53
CA ALA A 30 16.88 -16.85 38.84
C ALA A 30 16.74 -15.34 38.97
N ASN A 31 15.48 -14.88 38.85
CA ASN A 31 14.90 -13.70 39.49
C ASN A 31 15.69 -12.37 39.36
N ALA A 32 15.60 -11.73 38.18
CA ALA A 32 15.64 -10.28 38.14
C ALA A 32 14.28 -9.76 38.65
N ALA A 33 14.26 -9.13 39.83
CA ALA A 33 13.07 -8.59 40.47
C ALA A 33 12.17 -7.81 39.47
N LEU A 34 10.90 -8.25 39.40
CA LEU A 34 9.85 -7.71 38.55
C LEU A 34 9.32 -6.39 39.13
N ASP A 35 10.10 -5.31 39.09
CA ASP A 35 9.54 -3.96 39.29
C ASP A 35 9.11 -3.39 37.93
N GLY A 36 7.82 -3.59 37.64
CA GLY A 36 7.08 -3.08 36.50
C GLY A 36 5.58 -3.33 36.68
N GLU A 37 4.76 -2.47 36.09
CA GLU A 37 3.30 -2.54 36.10
C GLU A 37 2.80 -3.96 35.74
N GLU A 38 1.81 -4.46 36.49
CA GLU A 38 1.26 -5.80 36.31
C GLU A 38 0.73 -5.97 34.87
N VAL A 39 1.20 -6.99 34.15
CA VAL A 39 0.77 -7.26 32.77
C VAL A 39 -0.71 -7.67 32.82
N LYS A 40 -1.58 -6.83 32.29
CA LYS A 40 -3.01 -7.15 32.14
C LYS A 40 -3.20 -7.93 30.85
N PHE A 41 -3.70 -9.15 30.99
CA PHE A 41 -4.05 -9.98 29.85
C PHE A 41 -5.49 -9.72 29.41
N ASP A 42 -5.70 -9.64 28.10
CA ASP A 42 -6.99 -9.44 27.46
C ASP A 42 -7.06 -10.20 26.13
N ALA A 43 -8.04 -9.88 25.28
CA ALA A 43 -8.23 -10.54 23.98
C ALA A 43 -7.08 -10.27 22.98
N GLU A 44 -6.24 -9.26 23.21
CA GLU A 44 -5.14 -8.84 22.35
C GLU A 44 -3.78 -9.14 23.00
N THR A 45 -3.63 -8.82 24.28
CA THR A 45 -2.45 -9.12 25.09
C THR A 45 -2.66 -10.46 25.78
N VAL A 46 -2.33 -11.55 25.08
CA VAL A 46 -2.40 -12.90 25.64
C VAL A 46 -1.10 -13.28 26.35
N GLU A 47 -1.20 -14.07 27.41
CA GLU A 47 -0.02 -14.63 28.07
C GLU A 47 0.75 -15.55 27.11
N LEU A 48 2.07 -15.42 27.06
CA LEU A 48 2.97 -16.25 26.24
C LEU A 48 3.23 -17.61 26.88
N THR A 49 2.21 -18.48 26.88
CA THR A 49 2.36 -19.89 27.29
C THR A 49 3.23 -20.67 26.28
N PRO A 50 3.79 -21.83 26.66
CA PRO A 50 4.56 -22.67 25.75
C PRO A 50 3.83 -22.99 24.43
N GLU A 51 2.54 -23.30 24.50
CA GLU A 51 1.71 -23.65 23.34
C GLU A 51 1.50 -22.44 22.41
N ARG A 52 1.32 -21.25 22.99
CA ARG A 52 1.21 -20.00 22.21
C ARG A 52 2.54 -19.62 21.59
N ILE A 53 3.65 -19.87 22.28
CA ILE A 53 5.00 -19.66 21.72
C ILE A 53 5.21 -20.57 20.52
N ASP A 54 4.86 -21.86 20.63
CA ASP A 54 4.88 -22.80 19.51
C ASP A 54 4.01 -22.36 18.35
N GLY A 55 2.78 -21.90 18.64
CA GLY A 55 1.89 -21.33 17.65
C GLY A 55 2.53 -20.16 16.91
N VAL A 56 3.09 -19.19 17.62
CA VAL A 56 3.74 -18.02 17.00
C VAL A 56 4.93 -18.42 16.15
N ILE A 57 5.79 -19.34 16.63
CA ILE A 57 6.94 -19.88 15.85
C ILE A 57 6.44 -20.51 14.55
N ARG A 58 5.43 -21.37 14.61
CA ARG A 58 4.82 -21.98 13.41
C ARG A 58 4.26 -20.92 12.46
N GLY A 59 3.54 -19.93 12.99
CA GLY A 59 3.02 -18.81 12.21
C GLY A 59 4.12 -18.05 11.46
N LEU A 60 5.24 -17.75 12.12
CA LEU A 60 6.39 -17.07 11.51
C LEU A 60 7.04 -17.92 10.41
N GLN A 61 7.15 -19.24 10.61
CA GLN A 61 7.70 -20.16 9.61
C GLN A 61 6.83 -20.22 8.35
N GLU A 62 5.51 -20.34 8.50
CA GLU A 62 4.56 -20.34 7.38
C GLU A 62 4.55 -18.99 6.65
N SER A 63 4.64 -17.88 7.39
CA SER A 63 4.80 -16.54 6.83
C SER A 63 6.06 -16.43 5.97
N ARG A 64 7.19 -16.92 6.47
CA ARG A 64 8.47 -16.94 5.75
C ARG A 64 8.39 -17.78 4.47
N ALA A 65 7.70 -18.92 4.51
CA ALA A 65 7.48 -19.76 3.34
C ALA A 65 6.65 -19.01 2.26
N LYS A 66 5.60 -18.27 2.66
CA LYS A 66 4.82 -17.42 1.74
C LYS A 66 5.65 -16.29 1.13
N LEU A 67 6.62 -15.76 1.87
CA LEU A 67 7.51 -14.67 1.43
C LEU A 67 8.74 -15.13 0.65
N ALA A 68 8.94 -16.44 0.43
CA ALA A 68 10.13 -16.96 -0.24
C ALA A 68 10.34 -16.38 -1.66
N GLY A 69 9.26 -16.06 -2.37
CA GLY A 69 9.31 -15.44 -3.71
C GLY A 69 9.51 -13.91 -3.71
N ARG A 70 9.43 -13.26 -2.55
CA ARG A 70 9.47 -11.80 -2.42
C ARG A 70 10.74 -11.18 -3.03
N PRO A 71 11.97 -11.69 -2.81
CA PRO A 71 13.17 -11.09 -3.39
C PRO A 71 13.15 -11.04 -4.92
N ALA A 72 12.59 -12.06 -5.57
CA ALA A 72 12.47 -12.10 -7.03
C ALA A 72 11.45 -11.07 -7.55
N LEU A 73 10.32 -10.88 -6.84
CA LEU A 73 9.35 -9.84 -7.18
C LEU A 73 9.92 -8.43 -7.00
N VAL A 74 10.65 -8.19 -5.89
CA VAL A 74 11.34 -6.92 -5.66
C VAL A 74 12.33 -6.63 -6.78
N ALA A 75 13.18 -7.60 -7.14
CA ALA A 75 14.15 -7.44 -8.23
C ALA A 75 13.47 -7.12 -9.57
N ARG A 76 12.34 -7.78 -9.89
CA ARG A 76 11.56 -7.47 -11.10
C ARG A 76 10.96 -6.07 -11.07
N ARG A 77 10.46 -5.62 -9.93
CA ARG A 77 9.90 -4.27 -9.75
C ARG A 77 10.98 -3.21 -9.95
N ASP A 78 12.13 -3.41 -9.31
CA ASP A 78 13.24 -2.46 -9.37
C ASP A 78 13.80 -2.37 -10.80
N ALA A 79 13.92 -3.50 -11.50
CA ALA A 79 14.30 -3.51 -12.91
C ALA A 79 13.27 -2.81 -13.82
N ALA A 80 11.97 -2.90 -13.53
CA ALA A 80 10.94 -2.17 -14.28
C ALA A 80 11.03 -0.65 -14.00
N ALA A 81 11.30 -0.26 -12.75
CA ALA A 81 11.48 1.14 -12.37
C ALA A 81 12.74 1.76 -13.00
N GLU A 82 13.84 1.02 -13.06
CA GLU A 82 15.08 1.43 -13.71
C GLU A 82 14.85 1.64 -15.22
N LYS A 83 14.25 0.66 -15.91
CA LYS A 83 13.89 0.78 -17.32
C LYS A 83 12.96 1.97 -17.59
N LEU A 84 11.98 2.21 -16.72
CA LEU A 84 11.11 3.37 -16.84
C LEU A 84 11.91 4.67 -16.71
N SER A 85 12.81 4.76 -15.73
CA SER A 85 13.64 5.94 -15.53
C SER A 85 14.56 6.19 -16.73
N GLU A 86 15.23 5.17 -17.25
CA GLU A 86 16.06 5.26 -18.45
C GLU A 86 15.25 5.71 -19.67
N HIS A 87 14.07 5.12 -19.85
CA HIS A 87 13.18 5.46 -20.97
C HIS A 87 12.71 6.90 -20.90
N LEU A 88 12.30 7.38 -19.72
CA LEU A 88 11.90 8.77 -19.50
C LEU A 88 13.08 9.74 -19.64
N ASN A 89 14.29 9.37 -19.22
CA ASN A 89 15.48 10.20 -19.44
C ASN A 89 15.80 10.35 -20.93
N LYS A 90 15.57 9.29 -21.72
CA LYS A 90 15.84 9.29 -23.17
C LYS A 90 14.74 9.97 -23.99
N HIS A 91 13.48 9.77 -23.62
CA HIS A 91 12.31 10.18 -24.41
C HIS A 91 11.44 11.25 -23.74
N GLY A 92 11.80 11.74 -22.56
CA GLY A 92 10.99 12.70 -21.78
C GLY A 92 10.60 13.94 -22.59
N ALA A 93 11.57 14.57 -23.27
CA ALA A 93 11.29 15.74 -24.10
C ALA A 93 10.36 15.44 -25.30
N GLU A 94 10.37 14.22 -25.84
CA GLU A 94 9.44 13.79 -26.91
C GLU A 94 8.03 13.61 -26.35
N ILE A 95 7.93 12.93 -25.20
CA ILE A 95 6.68 12.70 -24.47
C ILE A 95 6.04 14.04 -24.08
N ASP A 96 6.81 14.94 -23.48
CA ASP A 96 6.33 16.27 -23.04
C ASP A 96 5.80 17.08 -24.21
N ARG A 97 6.51 17.11 -25.35
CA ARG A 97 6.05 17.81 -26.56
C ARG A 97 4.77 17.21 -27.11
N ALA A 98 4.65 15.89 -27.14
CA ALA A 98 3.44 15.21 -27.60
C ALA A 98 2.24 15.55 -26.70
N GLN A 99 2.45 15.59 -25.38
CA GLN A 99 1.44 15.96 -24.40
C GLN A 99 1.04 17.44 -24.52
N GLU A 100 2.02 18.34 -24.66
CA GLU A 100 1.78 19.76 -24.87
C GLU A 100 1.00 20.01 -26.17
N GLN A 101 1.36 19.33 -27.26
CA GLN A 101 0.65 19.43 -28.53
C GLN A 101 -0.80 18.96 -28.42
N ARG A 102 -1.04 17.80 -27.78
CA ARG A 102 -2.41 17.34 -27.51
C ARG A 102 -3.18 18.32 -26.62
N SER A 103 -2.55 18.86 -25.59
CA SER A 103 -3.17 19.85 -24.70
C SER A 103 -3.62 21.10 -25.45
N LYS A 104 -2.75 21.66 -26.32
CA LYS A 104 -3.08 22.82 -27.16
C LYS A 104 -4.25 22.54 -28.10
N ILE A 105 -4.23 21.38 -28.76
CA ILE A 105 -5.30 21.00 -29.69
C ILE A 105 -6.61 20.77 -28.94
N ASN A 106 -6.58 20.07 -27.81
CA ASN A 106 -7.76 19.84 -26.98
C ASN A 106 -8.35 21.16 -26.47
N SER A 107 -7.52 22.08 -25.97
CA SER A 107 -7.99 23.40 -25.55
C SER A 107 -8.68 24.16 -26.69
N CYS A 108 -8.10 24.16 -27.89
CA CYS A 108 -8.73 24.80 -29.06
C CYS A 108 -10.07 24.16 -29.39
N ARG A 109 -10.14 22.82 -29.39
CA ARG A 109 -11.36 22.08 -29.70
C ARG A 109 -12.44 22.33 -28.66
N ASP A 110 -12.09 22.29 -27.38
CA ASP A 110 -13.01 22.55 -26.27
C ASP A 110 -13.58 23.97 -26.38
N ASP A 111 -12.74 24.97 -26.64
CA ASP A 111 -13.19 26.36 -26.84
C ASP A 111 -14.09 26.49 -28.08
N ALA A 112 -13.75 25.81 -29.18
CA ALA A 112 -14.54 25.85 -30.41
C ALA A 112 -15.91 25.17 -30.23
N PHE A 113 -15.95 24.02 -29.56
CA PHE A 113 -17.19 23.32 -29.26
C PHE A 113 -18.07 24.08 -28.26
N ARG A 114 -17.48 24.73 -27.24
CA ARG A 114 -18.22 25.62 -26.34
C ARG A 114 -18.90 26.75 -27.11
N LYS A 115 -18.14 27.47 -27.95
CA LYS A 115 -18.69 28.56 -28.79
C LYS A 115 -19.80 28.07 -29.72
N LEU A 116 -19.66 26.88 -30.32
CA LEU A 116 -20.70 26.29 -31.16
C LEU A 116 -21.95 25.92 -30.36
N GLN A 117 -21.77 25.38 -29.16
CA GLN A 117 -22.88 25.03 -28.27
C GLN A 117 -23.62 26.27 -27.79
N ASP A 118 -22.91 27.33 -27.43
CA ASP A 118 -23.48 28.62 -27.05
C ASP A 118 -24.28 29.22 -28.21
N ALA A 119 -23.68 29.28 -29.42
CA ALA A 119 -24.36 29.77 -30.62
C ALA A 119 -25.58 28.91 -30.99
N ASN A 120 -25.50 27.59 -30.86
CA ASN A 120 -26.63 26.69 -31.10
C ASN A 120 -27.77 26.91 -30.10
N THR A 121 -27.42 27.18 -28.85
CA THR A 121 -28.39 27.46 -27.78
C THR A 121 -29.08 28.80 -27.99
N GLU A 122 -28.32 29.85 -28.30
CA GLU A 122 -28.87 31.18 -28.65
C GLU A 122 -29.75 31.12 -29.90
N ALA A 123 -29.31 30.39 -30.93
CA ALA A 123 -30.08 30.19 -32.15
C ALA A 123 -31.29 29.28 -31.93
N MET A 124 -31.34 28.48 -30.86
CA MET A 124 -32.45 27.56 -30.60
C MET A 124 -33.76 28.31 -30.41
N ALA A 125 -33.78 29.41 -29.68
CA ALA A 125 -34.99 30.22 -29.48
C ALA A 125 -35.55 30.74 -30.82
N THR A 126 -34.66 31.24 -31.68
CA THR A 126 -35.02 31.74 -33.02
C THR A 126 -35.46 30.62 -33.96
N LYS A 127 -34.75 29.48 -33.97
CA LYS A 127 -35.12 28.28 -34.75
C LYS A 127 -36.44 27.69 -34.27
N MET A 128 -36.70 27.72 -32.97
CA MET A 128 -37.95 27.26 -32.39
C MET A 128 -39.13 28.10 -32.85
N MET A 129 -38.96 29.42 -33.04
CA MET A 129 -40.02 30.27 -33.59
C MET A 129 -40.22 30.11 -35.11
N SER A 130 -39.15 29.84 -35.85
CA SER A 130 -39.15 29.82 -37.32
C SER A 130 -39.27 28.42 -37.95
N SER A 131 -39.14 27.34 -37.18
CA SER A 131 -39.21 25.95 -37.66
C SER A 131 -40.38 25.19 -37.03
N PRO A 132 -41.51 25.05 -37.76
CA PRO A 132 -42.65 24.23 -37.32
C PRO A 132 -42.27 22.77 -37.04
N ALA A 133 -41.33 22.21 -37.81
CA ALA A 133 -40.84 20.84 -37.62
C ALA A 133 -40.10 20.67 -36.27
N LEU A 134 -39.31 21.67 -35.86
CA LEU A 134 -38.62 21.64 -34.57
C LEU A 134 -39.60 21.77 -33.40
N GLN A 135 -40.62 22.64 -33.53
CA GLN A 135 -41.69 22.76 -32.55
C GLN A 135 -42.42 21.44 -32.34
N GLN A 136 -42.82 20.77 -33.43
CA GLN A 136 -43.50 19.47 -33.37
C GLN A 136 -42.61 18.40 -32.71
N LYS A 137 -41.33 18.34 -33.07
CA LYS A 137 -40.38 17.39 -32.48
C LYS A 137 -40.23 17.61 -30.97
N MET A 138 -40.10 18.85 -30.52
CA MET A 138 -39.97 19.18 -29.10
C MET A 138 -41.27 18.90 -28.32
N GLN A 139 -42.44 19.20 -28.90
CA GLN A 139 -43.73 18.84 -28.31
C GLN A 139 -43.89 17.32 -28.16
N ALA A 140 -43.48 16.54 -29.17
CA ALA A 140 -43.53 15.08 -29.12
C ALA A 140 -42.60 14.50 -28.03
N ILE A 141 -41.38 15.03 -27.89
CA ILE A 141 -40.44 14.65 -26.82
C ILE A 141 -41.04 15.01 -25.45
N SER A 142 -41.61 16.21 -25.30
CA SER A 142 -42.23 16.68 -24.04
C SER A 142 -43.42 15.81 -23.61
N GLN A 143 -44.29 15.44 -24.54
CA GLN A 143 -45.42 14.53 -24.25
C GLN A 143 -44.93 13.14 -23.83
N ARG A 144 -43.95 12.57 -24.54
CA ARG A 144 -43.35 11.28 -24.16
C ARG A 144 -42.67 11.34 -22.79
N LEU A 145 -42.03 12.47 -22.47
CA LEU A 145 -41.36 12.66 -21.19
C LEU A 145 -42.36 12.73 -20.04
N ALA A 146 -43.48 13.45 -20.21
CA ALA A 146 -44.55 13.50 -19.21
C ALA A 146 -45.15 12.10 -18.94
N VAL A 147 -45.38 11.30 -20.00
CA VAL A 147 -45.86 9.92 -19.86
C VAL A 147 -44.83 9.03 -19.15
N ALA A 148 -43.54 9.15 -19.50
CA ALA A 148 -42.47 8.39 -18.86
C ALA A 148 -42.31 8.77 -17.37
N GLN A 149 -42.46 10.05 -17.02
CA GLN A 149 -42.47 10.54 -15.64
C GLN A 149 -43.64 9.99 -14.82
N GLN A 150 -44.85 9.99 -15.38
CA GLN A 150 -46.03 9.41 -14.71
C GLN A 150 -45.89 7.90 -14.47
N LYS A 151 -45.19 7.20 -15.37
CA LYS A 151 -44.93 5.75 -15.26
C LYS A 151 -43.69 5.40 -14.45
N GLY A 152 -42.89 6.38 -14.04
CA GLY A 152 -41.61 6.13 -13.35
C GLY A 152 -40.55 5.43 -14.20
N ASP A 153 -40.62 5.55 -15.54
CA ASP A 153 -39.69 4.88 -16.45
C ASP A 153 -38.37 5.66 -16.58
N ALA A 154 -37.44 5.38 -15.67
CA ALA A 154 -36.15 6.07 -15.60
C ALA A 154 -35.31 5.91 -16.90
N GLY A 155 -35.42 4.78 -17.58
CA GLY A 155 -34.68 4.51 -18.82
C GLY A 155 -35.18 5.38 -19.98
N GLU A 156 -36.49 5.47 -20.15
CA GLU A 156 -37.10 6.32 -21.18
C GLU A 156 -36.93 7.82 -20.85
N ILE A 157 -36.98 8.19 -19.56
CA ILE A 157 -36.67 9.56 -19.12
C ILE A 157 -35.24 9.95 -19.50
N GLN A 158 -34.25 9.10 -19.22
CA GLN A 158 -32.85 9.38 -19.54
C GLN A 158 -32.64 9.49 -21.06
N LYS A 159 -33.28 8.61 -21.84
CA LYS A 159 -33.22 8.64 -23.30
C LYS A 159 -33.81 9.94 -23.87
N LEU A 160 -34.99 10.35 -23.40
CA LEU A 160 -35.67 11.57 -23.86
C LEU A 160 -34.92 12.85 -23.48
N GLN A 161 -34.26 12.87 -22.31
CA GLN A 161 -33.34 13.96 -21.96
C GLN A 161 -32.14 14.01 -22.93
N GLY A 162 -31.61 12.84 -23.33
CA GLY A 162 -30.59 12.75 -24.37
C GLY A 162 -31.08 13.25 -25.74
N GLU A 163 -32.30 12.90 -26.15
CA GLU A 163 -32.93 13.41 -27.38
C GLU A 163 -33.07 14.93 -27.37
N LEU A 164 -33.40 15.52 -26.21
CA LEU A 164 -33.51 16.97 -26.02
C LEU A 164 -32.14 17.66 -26.11
N LEU A 165 -31.12 17.12 -25.43
CA LEU A 165 -29.74 17.62 -25.48
C LEU A 165 -29.16 17.55 -26.90
N ALA A 166 -29.50 16.50 -27.66
CA ALA A 166 -29.06 16.33 -29.04
C ALA A 166 -29.59 17.40 -30.00
N LEU A 167 -30.63 18.16 -29.64
CA LEU A 167 -31.17 19.23 -30.49
C LEU A 167 -30.22 20.44 -30.61
N VAL A 168 -29.35 20.65 -29.61
CA VAL A 168 -28.35 21.74 -29.59
C VAL A 168 -26.90 21.23 -29.63
N ALA A 169 -26.72 19.91 -29.59
CA ALA A 169 -25.41 19.29 -29.66
C ALA A 169 -24.71 19.63 -31.00
N PRO A 170 -23.38 19.80 -30.99
CA PRO A 170 -22.60 19.94 -32.21
C PRO A 170 -22.83 18.77 -33.17
N THR A 171 -22.98 19.07 -34.45
CA THR A 171 -23.20 18.09 -35.52
C THR A 171 -21.88 17.46 -35.99
N ALA A 172 -21.98 16.46 -36.87
CA ALA A 172 -20.81 15.90 -37.56
C ALA A 172 -20.11 16.96 -38.44
N ALA A 173 -20.87 17.87 -39.05
CA ALA A 173 -20.31 18.98 -39.83
C ALA A 173 -19.57 19.97 -38.93
N ASP A 174 -20.12 20.28 -37.76
CA ASP A 174 -19.45 21.12 -36.75
C ASP A 174 -18.15 20.45 -36.28
N SER A 175 -18.19 19.15 -36.03
CA SER A 175 -16.99 18.37 -35.65
C SER A 175 -15.92 18.36 -36.75
N ALA A 176 -16.33 18.29 -38.02
CA ALA A 176 -15.41 18.40 -39.16
C ALA A 176 -14.82 19.81 -39.28
N SER A 177 -15.63 20.84 -39.04
CA SER A 177 -15.19 22.24 -39.02
C SER A 177 -14.17 22.51 -37.91
N VAL A 178 -14.47 22.07 -36.68
CA VAL A 178 -13.57 22.15 -35.52
C VAL A 178 -12.27 21.38 -35.78
N SER A 179 -12.35 20.22 -36.43
CA SER A 179 -11.14 19.46 -36.78
C SER A 179 -10.30 20.15 -37.87
N LYS A 180 -10.94 20.89 -38.78
CA LYS A 180 -10.23 21.71 -39.78
C LYS A 180 -9.56 22.93 -39.16
N SER A 181 -10.16 23.55 -38.14
CA SER A 181 -9.61 24.75 -37.50
C SER A 181 -8.57 24.46 -36.42
N CYS A 182 -8.80 23.46 -35.58
CA CYS A 182 -7.93 23.11 -34.44
C CYS A 182 -6.98 21.96 -34.72
N GLY A 183 -7.17 21.23 -35.83
CA GLY A 183 -6.42 20.01 -36.14
C GLY A 183 -6.98 18.75 -35.48
N ALA A 184 -6.43 17.61 -35.89
CA ALA A 184 -6.71 16.32 -35.29
C ALA A 184 -5.88 16.15 -34.01
N VAL A 185 -6.47 15.56 -32.97
CA VAL A 185 -5.75 15.21 -31.74
C VAL A 185 -4.75 14.10 -32.07
N PRO A 186 -3.43 14.32 -31.87
CA PRO A 186 -2.45 13.28 -32.10
C PRO A 186 -2.73 12.05 -31.24
N GLY A 187 -2.44 10.86 -31.77
CA GLY A 187 -2.49 9.63 -30.99
C GLY A 187 -1.38 9.57 -29.93
N GLU A 188 -1.44 8.56 -29.05
CA GLU A 188 -0.35 8.25 -28.13
C GLU A 188 0.90 7.78 -28.89
N THR A 189 2.06 8.34 -28.55
CA THR A 189 3.32 7.99 -29.23
C THR A 189 3.83 6.62 -28.79
N ALA A 190 4.79 6.05 -29.51
CA ALA A 190 5.44 4.80 -29.10
C ALA A 190 6.17 4.96 -27.76
N ALA A 191 6.84 6.10 -27.55
CA ALA A 191 7.52 6.40 -26.29
C ALA A 191 6.55 6.45 -25.11
N GLU A 192 5.38 7.05 -25.28
CA GLU A 192 4.36 7.11 -24.22
C GLU A 192 3.78 5.74 -23.88
N ARG A 193 3.48 4.93 -24.90
CA ARG A 193 2.98 3.57 -24.69
C ARG A 193 3.97 2.70 -23.93
N GLU A 194 5.26 2.82 -24.25
CA GLU A 194 6.31 2.08 -23.55
C GLU A 194 6.46 2.55 -22.10
N ALA A 195 6.49 3.86 -21.86
CA ALA A 195 6.51 4.43 -20.50
C ALA A 195 5.33 3.93 -19.66
N LYS A 196 4.12 3.97 -20.21
CA LYS A 196 2.90 3.50 -19.56
C LYS A 196 2.93 2.00 -19.31
N SER A 197 3.47 1.20 -20.24
CA SER A 197 3.63 -0.24 -20.09
C SER A 197 4.56 -0.56 -18.91
N LEU A 198 5.73 0.08 -18.83
CA LEU A 198 6.70 -0.11 -17.75
C LEU A 198 6.13 0.36 -16.39
N GLU A 199 5.40 1.47 -16.37
CA GLU A 199 4.71 1.93 -15.18
C GLU A 199 3.63 0.95 -14.71
N ASN A 200 2.81 0.44 -15.63
CA ASN A 200 1.80 -0.57 -15.31
C ASN A 200 2.44 -1.85 -14.77
N GLN A 201 3.54 -2.31 -15.36
CA GLN A 201 4.28 -3.47 -14.89
C GLN A 201 4.81 -3.25 -13.47
N ARG A 202 5.41 -2.09 -13.17
CA ARG A 202 5.86 -1.74 -11.82
C ARG A 202 4.69 -1.77 -10.83
N ASN A 203 3.58 -1.12 -11.18
CA ASN A 203 2.41 -1.03 -10.31
C ASN A 203 1.77 -2.41 -10.05
N GLN A 204 1.74 -3.29 -11.05
CA GLN A 204 1.28 -4.68 -10.88
C GLN A 204 2.19 -5.44 -9.91
N LEU A 205 3.51 -5.32 -10.05
CA LEU A 205 4.47 -5.97 -9.15
C LEU A 205 4.37 -5.43 -7.71
N ASP A 206 4.10 -4.13 -7.54
CA ASP A 206 3.82 -3.56 -6.21
C ASP A 206 2.54 -4.12 -5.59
N GLN A 207 1.49 -4.34 -6.38
CA GLN A 207 0.26 -4.97 -5.91
C GLN A 207 0.49 -6.44 -5.54
N GLU A 208 1.24 -7.18 -6.35
CA GLU A 208 1.61 -8.57 -6.05
C GLU A 208 2.43 -8.66 -4.75
N LEU A 209 3.38 -7.75 -4.54
CA LEU A 209 4.16 -7.68 -3.30
C LEU A 209 3.27 -7.42 -2.08
N ARG A 210 2.36 -6.44 -2.15
CA ARG A 210 1.41 -6.15 -1.06
C ARG A 210 0.51 -7.34 -0.77
N SER A 211 -0.06 -7.97 -1.80
CA SER A 211 -0.91 -9.15 -1.65
C SER A 211 -0.14 -10.33 -1.03
N MET A 212 1.13 -10.52 -1.42
CA MET A 212 2.00 -11.53 -0.82
C MET A 212 2.26 -11.25 0.67
N GLU A 213 2.57 -10.00 1.03
CA GLU A 213 2.81 -9.59 2.42
C GLU A 213 1.54 -9.71 3.29
N GLU A 214 0.39 -9.28 2.78
CA GLU A 214 -0.91 -9.45 3.44
C GLU A 214 -1.27 -10.93 3.62
N GLY A 215 -1.08 -11.75 2.58
CA GLY A 215 -1.30 -13.19 2.63
C GLY A 215 -0.37 -13.90 3.62
N ALA A 216 0.89 -13.47 3.70
CA ALA A 216 1.85 -14.00 4.65
C ALA A 216 1.51 -13.64 6.10
N ASN A 217 1.01 -12.42 6.36
CA ASN A 217 0.55 -12.00 7.69
C ASN A 217 -0.73 -12.74 8.10
N ALA A 218 -1.68 -12.90 7.17
CA ALA A 218 -2.91 -13.65 7.40
C ALA A 218 -2.60 -15.12 7.72
N GLU A 219 -1.70 -15.75 6.95
CA GLU A 219 -1.28 -17.12 7.21
C GLU A 219 -0.54 -17.26 8.55
N ALA A 220 0.31 -16.29 8.91
CA ALA A 220 1.02 -16.30 10.19
C ALA A 220 0.06 -16.32 11.39
N SER A 221 -0.92 -15.42 11.38
CA SER A 221 -1.93 -15.35 12.44
C SER A 221 -2.78 -16.63 12.49
N LYS A 222 -3.29 -17.09 11.34
CA LYS A 222 -4.06 -18.33 11.21
C LYS A 222 -3.29 -19.55 11.73
N SER A 223 -2.05 -19.74 11.27
CA SER A 223 -1.20 -20.86 11.67
C SER A 223 -0.74 -20.75 13.12
N SER A 224 -0.73 -19.56 13.73
CA SER A 224 -0.49 -19.42 15.16
C SER A 224 -1.69 -19.77 16.05
N GLY A 225 -2.90 -19.83 15.49
CA GLY A 225 -4.13 -20.00 16.26
C GLY A 225 -4.54 -18.75 17.07
N LEU A 226 -3.90 -17.60 16.81
CA LEU A 226 -4.21 -16.32 17.43
C LEU A 226 -4.96 -15.41 16.46
N SER A 227 -5.71 -14.45 16.99
CA SER A 227 -6.25 -13.36 16.18
C SER A 227 -5.08 -12.54 15.58
N PRO A 228 -5.27 -11.83 14.45
CA PRO A 228 -4.19 -11.03 13.85
C PRO A 228 -3.53 -10.06 14.84
N ARG A 229 -4.32 -9.44 15.70
CA ARG A 229 -3.85 -8.48 16.70
C ARG A 229 -3.12 -9.15 17.85
N ALA A 230 -3.62 -10.29 18.35
CA ALA A 230 -2.93 -11.06 19.37
C ALA A 230 -1.62 -11.68 18.86
N PHE A 231 -1.58 -12.12 17.59
CA PHE A 231 -0.35 -12.59 16.95
C PHE A 231 0.70 -11.47 16.86
N ALA A 232 0.31 -10.28 16.40
CA ALA A 232 1.21 -9.14 16.32
C ALA A 232 1.80 -8.77 17.69
N MET A 233 0.94 -8.65 18.71
CA MET A 233 1.38 -8.38 20.10
C MET A 233 2.30 -9.48 20.63
N ALA A 234 1.97 -10.75 20.41
CA ALA A 234 2.80 -11.87 20.86
C ALA A 234 4.18 -11.85 20.20
N ARG A 235 4.23 -11.61 18.88
CA ARG A 235 5.46 -11.45 18.11
C ARG A 235 6.31 -10.28 18.63
N GLU A 236 5.74 -9.10 18.82
CA GLU A 236 6.45 -7.93 19.34
C GLU A 236 7.03 -8.18 20.73
N ARG A 237 6.27 -8.86 21.61
CA ARG A 237 6.73 -9.21 22.97
C ARG A 237 7.88 -10.23 22.94
N MET A 238 7.87 -11.17 21.99
CA MET A 238 9.00 -12.07 21.74
C MET A 238 10.24 -11.35 21.19
N GLU A 239 10.06 -10.42 20.25
CA GLU A 239 11.15 -9.59 19.70
C GLU A 239 11.79 -8.74 20.81
N MET A 240 10.94 -8.13 21.66
CA MET A 240 11.36 -7.38 22.84
C MET A 240 12.16 -8.24 23.82
N TYR A 241 11.70 -9.47 24.08
CA TYR A 241 12.44 -10.43 24.92
C TYR A 241 13.83 -10.71 24.34
N LEU A 242 13.93 -11.05 23.05
CA LEU A 242 15.22 -11.34 22.40
C LEU A 242 16.17 -10.14 22.44
N SER A 243 15.67 -8.95 22.13
CA SER A 243 16.43 -7.71 22.17
C SER A 243 17.00 -7.43 23.56
N ARG A 244 16.17 -7.54 24.61
CA ARG A 244 16.59 -7.30 26.00
C ARG A 244 17.50 -8.40 26.55
N ALA A 245 17.30 -9.63 26.11
CA ALA A 245 18.18 -10.75 26.45
C ALA A 245 19.56 -10.61 25.79
N LYS A 246 19.67 -9.89 24.68
CA LYS A 246 20.95 -9.53 24.05
C LYS A 246 21.66 -8.39 24.79
N SER A 247 20.91 -7.41 25.29
CA SER A 247 21.45 -6.25 26.03
C SER A 247 21.54 -6.45 27.55
N ASN A 248 21.34 -7.67 28.05
CA ASN A 248 21.29 -8.01 29.49
C ASN A 248 20.37 -7.06 30.30
N SER A 249 19.29 -6.60 29.67
CA SER A 249 18.36 -5.63 30.25
C SER A 249 17.20 -6.32 30.98
N ARG A 250 16.56 -5.59 31.91
CA ARG A 250 15.41 -6.12 32.65
C ARG A 250 14.23 -6.43 31.73
N GLN A 251 13.57 -7.56 31.96
CA GLN A 251 12.44 -8.06 31.17
C GLN A 251 11.09 -7.47 31.63
N ARG A 252 10.96 -6.14 31.66
CA ARG A 252 9.71 -5.47 32.07
C ARG A 252 8.54 -5.79 31.11
N GLY A 253 7.31 -5.95 31.61
CA GLY A 253 6.15 -6.24 30.75
C GLY A 253 6.05 -7.70 30.28
N LEU A 254 6.83 -8.60 30.90
CA LEU A 254 6.70 -10.05 30.81
C LEU A 254 6.58 -10.59 32.24
N THR A 255 5.70 -11.57 32.44
CA THR A 255 5.62 -12.29 33.73
C THR A 255 6.80 -13.24 33.88
N SER A 256 7.04 -13.74 35.10
CA SER A 256 8.07 -14.76 35.34
C SER A 256 7.80 -16.06 34.58
N ALA A 257 6.52 -16.44 34.44
CA ALA A 257 6.10 -17.59 33.65
C ALA A 257 6.44 -17.40 32.16
N GLU A 258 6.13 -16.23 31.59
CA GLU A 258 6.47 -15.92 30.20
C GLU A 258 7.97 -15.91 29.97
N ILE A 259 8.76 -15.31 30.86
CA ILE A 259 10.23 -15.30 30.77
C ILE A 259 10.78 -16.74 30.76
N THR A 260 10.22 -17.62 31.59
CA THR A 260 10.63 -19.02 31.68
C THR A 260 10.32 -19.76 30.38
N ALA A 261 9.09 -19.63 29.87
CA ALA A 261 8.66 -20.26 28.62
C ALA A 261 9.45 -19.74 27.41
N LEU A 262 9.69 -18.43 27.33
CA LEU A 262 10.51 -17.80 26.28
C LEU A 262 11.98 -18.24 26.33
N SER A 263 12.53 -18.38 27.54
CA SER A 263 13.92 -18.83 27.71
C SER A 263 14.11 -20.28 27.28
N ALA A 264 13.11 -21.14 27.53
CA ALA A 264 13.14 -22.54 27.09
C ALA A 264 13.15 -22.70 25.56
N ARG A 265 12.65 -21.70 24.81
CA ARG A 265 12.53 -21.73 23.35
C ARG A 265 13.33 -20.63 22.65
N ARG A 266 14.30 -20.03 23.35
CA ARG A 266 15.03 -18.84 22.88
C ARG A 266 15.70 -19.04 21.50
N SER A 267 16.32 -20.20 21.27
CA SER A 267 16.95 -20.53 19.98
C SER A 267 15.95 -20.55 18.84
N ASP A 268 14.81 -21.19 19.07
CA ASP A 268 13.78 -21.41 18.06
C ASP A 268 13.10 -20.10 17.70
N ILE A 269 12.82 -19.26 18.71
CA ILE A 269 12.28 -17.91 18.51
C ILE A 269 13.28 -17.07 17.69
N ALA A 270 14.57 -17.11 18.02
CA ALA A 270 15.60 -16.37 17.30
C ALA A 270 15.79 -16.85 15.86
N GLN A 271 15.52 -18.12 15.57
CA GLN A 271 15.57 -18.67 14.20
C GLN A 271 14.29 -18.35 13.40
N ALA A 272 13.14 -18.27 14.06
CA ALA A 272 11.86 -18.02 13.43
C ALA A 272 11.64 -16.54 13.05
N MET A 273 12.26 -15.62 13.80
CA MET A 273 12.33 -14.18 13.46
C MET A 273 13.33 -13.95 12.33
#